data_AF-A0A151F6B2-F1
#
_entry.id   AF-A0A151F6B2-F1
#
_cell.length_a   1.000
_cell.length_b   1.000
_cell.length_c   1.000
_cell.angle_alpha   90.00
_cell.angle_beta   90.00
_cell.angle_gamma   90.00
#
_symmetry.space_group_name_H-M   'P 1'
#
loop_
_entity.id
_entity.type
_entity.pdbx_description
1 polymer ?
#
loop_
_entity_poly.entity_id
_entity_poly.type
_entity_poly.pdbx_seq_one_letter_code
_entity_poly.pdbx_strand_id
1 'polypeptide(L)'
;MAQRGIREYAAKKMLARHWSDYFPTLEKFEGKVALVTPQTDIDGLASEHPWLKTENLVVKPDQLFGKRAKHNLILLDAPFDQVKTWVAERMEKDATIGKVTDKLTHFLIEPFIPHDKSKEYYVAITSNRDGDTIHFSTKGGVDIEEVWDTVVTIEIGILSDIDAVDIEGNLPEDLPGKEKEAVAKFIKGLFKFYSDLGYAYLELNPLIAAEGFVPADTVARLDDTAQFVCGKKWGDIEFPAPFGRKLSEEERSIKEMDEKSGASLKLTVLNQKGRVWTMVAGGGASVVYTDTIVDLGFGSELANYGEYSGNPTTDETYQYAKTILDLMTREKDPRGKVLIIGGGIANFTDVAKTFTGIIQALKEYKQKLIENKVRIYVRRGGPNYQEGLKNMRELGKTLGVPIEVFGPEAHMTSIVPMALEGE
;
A
#
# COMPACT_ATOMS: atom_id res chain seq x y z
N MET A 1 11.60 4.45 -3.03
CA MET A 1 10.75 3.51 -3.80
C MET A 1 9.80 2.85 -2.83
N ALA A 2 8.52 3.23 -2.85
CA ALA A 2 7.51 2.42 -2.19
C ALA A 2 6.77 1.64 -3.28
N GLN A 3 6.93 0.32 -3.26
CA GLN A 3 6.18 -0.56 -4.15
C GLN A 3 4.74 -0.62 -3.63
N ARG A 4 3.80 -0.05 -4.38
CA ARG A 4 2.40 0.05 -3.97
C ARG A 4 1.51 -0.78 -4.87
N GLY A 5 0.70 -1.63 -4.24
CA GLY A 5 -0.30 -2.44 -4.93
C GLY A 5 -1.33 -1.57 -5.62
N ILE A 6 -1.71 -1.95 -6.83
CA ILE A 6 -2.84 -1.40 -7.57
C ILE A 6 -3.90 -2.48 -7.76
N ARG A 7 -5.16 -2.08 -7.86
CA ARG A 7 -6.28 -3.00 -8.11
C ARG A 7 -6.08 -3.74 -9.44
N GLU A 8 -6.59 -4.97 -9.50
CA GLU A 8 -6.57 -5.79 -10.72
C GLU A 8 -7.28 -5.05 -11.87
N TYR A 9 -8.42 -4.41 -11.57
CA TYR A 9 -9.13 -3.55 -12.50
C TYR A 9 -8.21 -2.50 -13.14
N ALA A 10 -7.45 -1.76 -12.32
CA ALA A 10 -6.57 -0.69 -12.79
C ALA A 10 -5.42 -1.25 -13.65
N ALA A 11 -4.80 -2.36 -13.22
CA ALA A 11 -3.74 -3.02 -13.97
C ALA A 11 -4.23 -3.51 -15.35
N LYS A 12 -5.38 -4.20 -15.42
CA LYS A 12 -5.97 -4.68 -16.67
C LYS A 12 -6.38 -3.53 -17.60
N LYS A 13 -6.98 -2.45 -17.07
CA LYS A 13 -7.32 -1.25 -17.85
C LYS A 13 -6.07 -0.57 -18.42
N MET A 14 -4.99 -0.50 -17.64
CA MET A 14 -3.72 0.05 -18.09
C MET A 14 -3.08 -0.81 -19.18
N LEU A 15 -3.06 -2.13 -19.01
CA LEU A 15 -2.56 -3.08 -20.00
C LEU A 15 -3.33 -2.96 -21.32
N ALA A 16 -4.67 -2.93 -21.27
CA ALA A 16 -5.50 -2.79 -22.46
C ALA A 16 -5.31 -1.44 -23.18
N ARG A 17 -5.14 -0.34 -22.42
CA ARG A 17 -4.93 1.01 -22.97
C ARG A 17 -3.65 1.09 -23.79
N HIS A 18 -2.57 0.47 -23.31
CA HIS A 18 -1.25 0.52 -23.94
C HIS A 18 -0.94 -0.73 -24.76
N TRP A 19 -1.92 -1.62 -24.98
CA TRP A 19 -1.67 -2.92 -25.59
C TRP A 19 -0.98 -2.81 -26.96
N SER A 20 -1.50 -1.94 -27.83
CA SER A 20 -0.97 -1.77 -29.19
C SER A 20 0.46 -1.23 -29.23
N ASP A 21 0.90 -0.53 -28.19
CA ASP A 21 2.25 0.04 -28.12
C ASP A 21 3.30 -1.05 -27.81
N TYR A 22 2.92 -2.06 -27.04
CA TYR A 22 3.83 -3.10 -26.53
C TYR A 22 3.63 -4.48 -27.17
N PHE A 23 2.46 -4.75 -27.73
CA PHE A 23 2.07 -6.04 -28.31
C PHE A 23 1.51 -5.90 -29.74
N PRO A 24 2.19 -5.19 -30.66
CA PRO A 24 1.61 -4.77 -31.95
C PRO A 24 1.27 -5.91 -32.91
N THR A 25 1.77 -7.12 -32.67
CA THR A 25 1.59 -8.30 -33.53
C THR A 25 0.69 -9.37 -32.90
N LEU A 26 0.21 -9.14 -31.67
CA LEU A 26 -0.64 -10.07 -30.94
C LEU A 26 -2.10 -9.61 -31.00
N GLU A 27 -3.01 -10.57 -30.91
CA GLU A 27 -4.44 -10.29 -30.79
C GLU A 27 -4.70 -9.35 -29.62
N LYS A 28 -5.58 -8.36 -29.83
CA LYS A 28 -5.74 -7.26 -28.88
C LYS A 28 -6.46 -7.71 -27.62
N PHE A 29 -5.89 -7.40 -26.46
CA PHE A 29 -6.63 -7.49 -25.20
C PHE A 29 -7.59 -6.29 -25.08
N GLU A 30 -8.89 -6.54 -25.25
CA GLU A 30 -9.91 -5.48 -25.26
C GLU A 30 -10.14 -4.82 -23.88
N GLY A 31 -9.65 -5.42 -22.78
CA GLY A 31 -9.84 -4.87 -21.44
C GLY A 31 -11.30 -4.77 -21.01
N LYS A 32 -12.10 -5.79 -21.37
CA LYS A 32 -13.49 -5.96 -20.91
C LYS A 32 -13.50 -6.26 -19.41
N VAL A 33 -13.44 -5.21 -18.61
CA VAL A 33 -13.53 -5.28 -17.15
C VAL A 33 -14.49 -4.21 -16.66
N ALA A 34 -15.34 -4.58 -15.70
CA ALA A 34 -16.27 -3.67 -15.03
C ALA A 34 -16.09 -3.76 -13.52
N LEU A 35 -16.02 -2.61 -12.85
CA LEU A 35 -15.85 -2.51 -11.41
C LEU A 35 -17.19 -2.18 -10.76
N VAL A 36 -17.57 -2.95 -9.74
CA VAL A 36 -18.76 -2.71 -8.92
C VAL A 36 -18.34 -2.35 -7.50
N THR A 37 -18.81 -1.19 -7.03
CA THR A 37 -18.63 -0.68 -5.67
C THR A 37 -20.00 -0.50 -4.99
N PRO A 38 -20.08 -0.12 -3.70
CA PRO A 38 -21.38 0.12 -3.04
C PRO A 38 -22.16 1.30 -3.67
N GLN A 39 -21.50 2.15 -4.46
CA GLN A 39 -22.11 3.29 -5.14
C GLN A 39 -22.50 3.00 -6.60
N THR A 40 -22.11 1.83 -7.13
CA THR A 40 -22.39 1.47 -8.52
C THR A 40 -23.85 1.06 -8.69
N ASP A 41 -24.55 1.68 -9.65
CA ASP A 41 -25.79 1.13 -10.20
C ASP A 41 -25.45 -0.05 -11.13
N ILE A 42 -25.50 -1.26 -10.57
CA ILE A 42 -25.15 -2.47 -11.29
C ILE A 42 -26.13 -2.77 -12.45
N ASP A 43 -27.40 -2.39 -12.34
CA ASP A 43 -28.36 -2.60 -13.42
C ASP A 43 -28.09 -1.64 -14.58
N GLY A 44 -27.68 -0.41 -14.27
CA GLY A 44 -27.24 0.61 -15.23
C GLY A 44 -25.95 0.25 -15.97
N LEU A 45 -25.05 -0.51 -15.33
CA LEU A 45 -23.71 -0.86 -15.82
C LEU A 45 -23.71 -1.53 -17.21
N ALA A 46 -24.74 -2.31 -17.52
CA ALA A 46 -24.88 -2.96 -18.83
C ALA A 46 -25.13 -1.99 -20.00
N SER A 47 -25.47 -0.72 -19.72
CA SER A 47 -25.57 0.32 -20.75
C SER A 47 -24.19 0.79 -21.21
N GLU A 48 -23.24 0.84 -20.28
CA GLU A 48 -21.83 1.19 -20.54
C GLU A 48 -21.01 -0.02 -21.01
N HIS A 49 -21.42 -1.21 -20.57
CA HIS A 49 -20.76 -2.48 -20.87
C HIS A 49 -21.77 -3.50 -21.42
N PRO A 50 -22.20 -3.38 -22.71
CA PRO A 50 -23.21 -4.27 -23.29
C PRO A 50 -22.87 -5.76 -23.24
N TRP A 51 -21.58 -6.10 -23.26
CA TRP A 51 -21.08 -7.48 -23.17
C TRP A 51 -21.50 -8.20 -21.89
N LEU A 52 -21.81 -7.46 -20.81
CA LEU A 52 -22.34 -8.04 -19.57
C LEU A 52 -23.61 -8.87 -19.82
N LYS A 53 -24.46 -8.48 -20.78
CA LYS A 53 -25.73 -9.15 -21.07
C LYS A 53 -25.62 -10.29 -22.08
N THR A 54 -24.52 -10.36 -22.84
CA THR A 54 -24.40 -11.28 -23.98
C THR A 54 -23.42 -12.43 -23.72
N GLU A 55 -22.50 -12.25 -22.79
CA GLU A 55 -21.44 -13.21 -22.47
C GLU A 55 -21.69 -13.79 -21.07
N ASN A 56 -21.24 -15.04 -20.85
CA ASN A 56 -21.09 -15.55 -19.50
C ASN A 56 -19.91 -14.86 -18.82
N LEU A 57 -19.98 -14.72 -17.51
CA LEU A 57 -19.13 -13.83 -16.74
C LEU A 57 -18.40 -14.57 -15.61
N VAL A 58 -17.31 -13.95 -15.18
CA VAL A 58 -16.62 -14.21 -13.93
C VAL A 58 -16.80 -12.98 -13.04
N VAL A 59 -17.03 -13.19 -11.75
CA VAL A 59 -16.99 -12.12 -10.74
C VAL A 59 -16.16 -12.53 -9.54
N LYS A 60 -15.31 -11.61 -9.06
CA LYS A 60 -14.42 -11.81 -7.92
C LYS A 60 -14.13 -10.49 -7.19
N PRO A 61 -13.84 -10.50 -5.87
CA PRO A 61 -13.38 -9.30 -5.18
C PRO A 61 -12.03 -8.80 -5.70
N ASP A 62 -11.86 -7.48 -5.72
CA ASP A 62 -10.64 -6.78 -6.13
C ASP A 62 -10.17 -5.82 -5.02
N GLN A 63 -9.63 -6.40 -3.95
CA GLN A 63 -9.16 -5.67 -2.76
C GLN A 63 -7.75 -6.08 -2.31
N LEU A 64 -6.85 -6.35 -3.26
CA LEU A 64 -5.44 -6.67 -3.00
C LEU A 64 -5.19 -7.88 -2.09
N PHE A 65 -5.99 -8.95 -2.24
CA PHE A 65 -5.72 -10.23 -1.61
C PHE A 65 -5.81 -11.38 -2.62
N GLY A 66 -4.94 -12.38 -2.45
CA GLY A 66 -4.86 -13.57 -3.31
C GLY A 66 -5.77 -14.71 -2.83
N LYS A 67 -5.63 -15.88 -3.49
CA LYS A 67 -6.27 -17.15 -3.11
C LYS A 67 -7.81 -17.07 -3.01
N ARG A 68 -8.45 -16.18 -3.77
CA ARG A 68 -9.91 -15.95 -3.81
C ARG A 68 -10.72 -17.23 -4.02
N ALA A 69 -10.26 -18.13 -4.88
CA ALA A 69 -10.88 -19.44 -5.11
C ALA A 69 -10.95 -20.28 -3.83
N LYS A 70 -9.86 -20.32 -3.04
CA LYS A 70 -9.78 -21.06 -1.76
C LYS A 70 -10.71 -20.49 -0.68
N HIS A 71 -11.20 -19.26 -0.88
CA HIS A 71 -12.15 -18.59 0.01
C HIS A 71 -13.60 -18.59 -0.51
N ASN A 72 -13.91 -19.31 -1.60
CA ASN A 72 -15.23 -19.29 -2.26
C ASN A 72 -15.66 -17.87 -2.69
N LEU A 73 -14.69 -17.05 -3.10
CA LEU A 73 -14.88 -15.67 -3.52
C LEU A 73 -14.72 -15.49 -5.03
N ILE A 74 -15.04 -16.51 -5.82
CA ILE A 74 -15.10 -16.44 -7.28
C ILE A 74 -16.36 -17.14 -7.74
N LEU A 75 -17.15 -16.47 -8.58
CA LEU A 75 -18.21 -17.09 -9.37
C LEU A 75 -17.71 -17.16 -10.83
N LEU A 76 -17.80 -18.34 -11.43
CA LEU A 76 -17.36 -18.62 -12.80
C LEU A 76 -18.56 -18.99 -13.67
N ASP A 77 -18.45 -18.69 -14.97
CA ASP A 77 -19.38 -19.11 -16.02
C ASP A 77 -20.86 -18.84 -15.68
N ALA A 78 -21.15 -17.58 -15.32
CA ALA A 78 -22.47 -17.18 -14.86
C ALA A 78 -23.07 -16.05 -15.72
N PRO A 79 -24.38 -16.07 -16.01
CA PRO A 79 -25.05 -14.95 -16.66
C PRO A 79 -25.15 -13.74 -15.70
N PHE A 80 -25.37 -12.55 -16.25
CA PHE A 80 -25.36 -11.30 -15.49
C PHE A 80 -26.30 -11.27 -14.28
N ASP A 81 -27.51 -11.83 -14.40
CA ASP A 81 -28.46 -11.85 -13.29
C ASP A 81 -27.93 -12.65 -12.09
N GLN A 82 -27.23 -13.76 -12.33
CA GLN A 82 -26.58 -14.52 -11.26
C GLN A 82 -25.41 -13.75 -10.64
N VAL A 83 -24.62 -13.05 -11.45
CA VAL A 83 -23.55 -12.16 -10.97
C VAL A 83 -24.11 -11.08 -10.05
N LYS A 84 -25.22 -10.42 -10.44
CA LYS A 84 -25.88 -9.41 -9.61
C LYS A 84 -26.31 -9.97 -8.26
N THR A 85 -26.97 -11.12 -8.24
CA THR A 85 -27.37 -11.78 -7.00
C THR A 85 -26.16 -12.12 -6.14
N TRP A 86 -25.12 -12.70 -6.74
CA TRP A 86 -23.91 -13.12 -6.03
C TRP A 86 -23.15 -11.95 -5.39
N VAL A 87 -23.07 -10.81 -6.10
CA VAL A 87 -22.48 -9.57 -5.58
C VAL A 87 -23.35 -9.01 -4.46
N ALA A 88 -24.67 -8.93 -4.62
CA ALA A 88 -25.57 -8.38 -3.60
C ALA A 88 -25.51 -9.16 -2.27
N GLU A 89 -25.33 -10.48 -2.33
CA GLU A 89 -25.17 -11.33 -1.13
C GLU A 89 -23.87 -11.03 -0.35
N ARG A 90 -22.83 -10.53 -1.03
CA ARG A 90 -21.47 -10.36 -0.49
C ARG A 90 -21.07 -8.90 -0.28
N MET A 91 -21.71 -7.97 -0.98
CA MET A 91 -21.45 -6.54 -0.86
C MET A 91 -21.61 -6.08 0.59
N GLU A 92 -20.60 -5.37 1.08
CA GLU A 92 -20.45 -4.88 2.45
C GLU A 92 -20.52 -5.95 3.56
N LYS A 93 -20.42 -7.25 3.21
CA LYS A 93 -20.28 -8.34 4.18
C LYS A 93 -18.83 -8.54 4.56
N ASP A 94 -18.62 -8.96 5.81
CA ASP A 94 -17.29 -9.26 6.32
C ASP A 94 -16.77 -10.57 5.70
N ALA A 95 -15.52 -10.55 5.24
CA ALA A 95 -14.79 -11.72 4.79
C ALA A 95 -13.47 -11.81 5.56
N THR A 96 -13.11 -13.04 5.94
CA THR A 96 -11.87 -13.30 6.67
C THR A 96 -10.86 -14.00 5.76
N ILE A 97 -9.72 -13.34 5.54
CA ILE A 97 -8.61 -13.81 4.72
C ILE A 97 -7.39 -13.96 5.64
N GLY A 98 -6.98 -15.21 5.89
CA GLY A 98 -5.97 -15.50 6.92
C GLY A 98 -6.42 -15.05 8.31
N LYS A 99 -5.72 -14.07 8.90
CA LYS A 99 -6.04 -13.49 10.23
C LYS A 99 -6.76 -12.15 10.15
N VAL A 100 -7.10 -11.71 8.94
CA VAL A 100 -7.59 -10.35 8.67
C VAL A 100 -9.05 -10.42 8.23
N THR A 101 -9.90 -9.60 8.84
CA THR A 101 -11.32 -9.50 8.52
C THR A 101 -11.65 -8.08 8.07
N ASP A 102 -12.31 -7.94 6.92
CA ASP A 102 -12.82 -6.66 6.41
C ASP A 102 -14.03 -6.88 5.51
N LYS A 103 -14.72 -5.79 5.16
CA LYS A 103 -15.85 -5.79 4.24
C LYS A 103 -15.42 -5.94 2.79
N LEU A 104 -16.14 -6.78 2.06
CA LEU A 104 -16.06 -6.83 0.60
C LEU A 104 -16.81 -5.64 0.00
N THR A 105 -16.11 -4.77 -0.71
CA THR A 105 -16.66 -3.52 -1.26
C THR A 105 -16.36 -3.33 -2.73
N HIS A 106 -15.39 -4.04 -3.31
CA HIS A 106 -14.99 -3.88 -4.70
C HIS A 106 -15.01 -5.23 -5.39
N PHE A 107 -15.80 -5.35 -6.46
CA PHE A 107 -15.92 -6.56 -7.26
C PHE A 107 -15.58 -6.26 -8.71
N LEU A 108 -14.74 -7.12 -9.29
CA LEU A 108 -14.37 -7.10 -10.69
C LEU A 108 -15.23 -8.12 -11.44
N ILE A 109 -15.91 -7.66 -12.48
CA ILE A 109 -16.64 -8.49 -13.44
C ILE A 109 -15.87 -8.50 -14.76
N GLU A 110 -15.68 -9.68 -15.33
CA GLU A 110 -15.01 -9.91 -16.60
C GLU A 110 -15.67 -11.07 -17.37
N PRO A 111 -15.52 -11.17 -18.69
CA PRO A 111 -16.01 -12.32 -19.45
C PRO A 111 -15.41 -13.64 -18.95
N PHE A 112 -16.24 -14.68 -18.89
CA PHE A 112 -15.75 -16.05 -18.79
C PHE A 112 -15.16 -16.47 -20.12
N ILE A 113 -13.97 -17.06 -20.07
CA ILE A 113 -13.23 -17.51 -21.24
C ILE A 113 -13.24 -19.03 -21.22
N PRO A 114 -14.00 -19.72 -22.09
CA PRO A 114 -13.91 -21.16 -22.21
C PRO A 114 -12.51 -21.56 -22.73
N HIS A 115 -11.77 -22.36 -21.99
CA HIS A 115 -10.43 -22.81 -22.37
C HIS A 115 -10.10 -24.17 -21.76
N ASP A 116 -9.09 -24.83 -22.33
CA ASP A 116 -8.47 -26.00 -21.71
C ASP A 116 -7.49 -25.54 -20.62
N LYS A 117 -7.41 -26.26 -19.49
CA LYS A 117 -6.45 -25.96 -18.42
C LYS A 117 -5.00 -25.98 -18.90
N SER A 118 -4.68 -26.75 -19.94
CA SER A 118 -3.33 -26.75 -20.55
C SER A 118 -2.96 -25.42 -21.20
N LYS A 119 -3.91 -24.47 -21.29
CA LYS A 119 -3.72 -23.11 -21.81
C LYS A 119 -3.61 -22.05 -20.72
N GLU A 120 -3.56 -22.47 -19.45
CA GLU A 120 -3.28 -21.60 -18.32
C GLU A 120 -1.77 -21.52 -18.09
N TYR A 121 -1.18 -20.35 -18.37
CA TYR A 121 0.23 -20.08 -18.14
C TYR A 121 0.44 -19.20 -16.92
N TYR A 122 1.65 -19.24 -16.39
CA TYR A 122 2.13 -18.35 -15.36
C TYR A 122 3.18 -17.42 -15.95
N VAL A 123 3.05 -16.12 -15.70
CA VAL A 123 4.14 -15.17 -15.93
C VAL A 123 4.21 -14.16 -14.80
N ALA A 124 5.41 -13.92 -14.29
CA ALA A 124 5.66 -12.84 -13.34
C ALA A 124 6.96 -12.11 -13.66
N ILE A 125 7.01 -10.82 -13.33
CA ILE A 125 8.19 -9.98 -13.42
C ILE A 125 8.39 -9.31 -12.07
N THR A 126 9.59 -9.48 -11.50
CA THR A 126 9.94 -8.93 -10.18
C THR A 126 11.21 -8.11 -10.27
N SER A 127 11.19 -6.92 -9.66
CA SER A 127 12.40 -6.10 -9.54
C SER A 127 13.33 -6.61 -8.45
N ASN A 128 14.62 -6.68 -8.76
CA ASN A 128 15.69 -7.01 -7.84
C ASN A 128 16.81 -5.95 -7.89
N ARG A 129 17.91 -6.16 -7.15
CA ARG A 129 18.99 -5.15 -7.07
C ARG A 129 19.77 -5.00 -8.37
N ASP A 130 19.93 -6.10 -9.11
CA ASP A 130 20.83 -6.20 -10.25
C ASP A 130 20.08 -6.14 -11.60
N GLY A 131 18.75 -5.98 -11.54
CA GLY A 131 17.86 -5.87 -12.69
C GLY A 131 16.45 -6.35 -12.35
N ASP A 132 15.85 -7.08 -13.27
CA ASP A 132 14.52 -7.64 -13.15
C ASP A 132 14.53 -9.12 -13.54
N THR A 133 13.74 -9.91 -12.84
CA THR A 133 13.62 -11.35 -13.07
C THR A 133 12.27 -11.65 -13.71
N ILE A 134 12.27 -12.38 -14.82
CA ILE A 134 11.06 -12.92 -15.47
C ILE A 134 10.91 -14.39 -15.06
N HIS A 135 9.75 -14.74 -14.54
CA HIS A 135 9.34 -16.12 -14.26
C HIS A 135 8.27 -16.56 -15.25
N PHE A 136 8.37 -17.79 -15.76
CA PHE A 136 7.35 -18.36 -16.64
C PHE A 136 7.12 -19.85 -16.35
N SER A 137 5.87 -20.33 -16.47
CA SER A 137 5.54 -21.76 -16.45
C SER A 137 4.32 -22.06 -17.32
N THR A 138 4.31 -23.25 -17.92
CA THR A 138 3.14 -23.79 -18.66
C THR A 138 2.03 -24.32 -17.74
N LYS A 139 2.26 -24.30 -16.42
CA LYS A 139 1.35 -24.81 -15.39
C LYS A 139 0.83 -23.67 -14.50
N GLY A 140 0.12 -22.72 -15.11
CA GLY A 140 -0.53 -21.63 -14.39
C GLY A 140 -1.70 -22.09 -13.50
N GLY A 141 -2.25 -21.15 -12.74
CA GLY A 141 -3.43 -21.34 -11.90
C GLY A 141 -3.13 -21.39 -10.39
N VAL A 142 -4.09 -21.96 -9.66
CA VAL A 142 -4.19 -21.86 -8.19
C VAL A 142 -3.06 -22.58 -7.43
N ASP A 143 -2.39 -23.54 -8.08
CA ASP A 143 -1.42 -24.43 -7.45
C ASP A 143 0.01 -24.24 -8.00
N ILE A 144 0.33 -23.05 -8.53
CA ILE A 144 1.68 -22.71 -9.02
C ILE A 144 2.77 -22.91 -7.94
N GLU A 145 2.42 -22.66 -6.66
CA GLU A 145 3.32 -22.86 -5.51
C GLU A 145 3.77 -24.33 -5.36
N GLU A 146 2.98 -25.29 -5.84
CA GLU A 146 3.28 -26.73 -5.75
C GLU A 146 4.13 -27.25 -6.93
N VAL A 147 4.22 -26.46 -8.01
CA VAL A 147 4.95 -26.82 -9.24
C VAL A 147 6.09 -25.83 -9.54
N TRP A 148 6.64 -25.20 -8.50
CA TRP A 148 7.69 -24.18 -8.64
C TRP A 148 8.93 -24.70 -9.39
N ASP A 149 9.23 -26.00 -9.27
CA ASP A 149 10.34 -26.64 -9.99
C ASP A 149 10.18 -26.61 -11.52
N THR A 150 8.98 -26.30 -12.05
CA THR A 150 8.74 -26.14 -13.48
C THR A 150 8.82 -24.70 -13.97
N VAL A 151 9.09 -23.74 -13.06
CA VAL A 151 9.17 -22.33 -13.39
C VAL A 151 10.55 -22.02 -13.97
N VAL A 152 10.58 -21.58 -15.23
CA VAL A 152 11.79 -21.04 -15.83
C VAL A 152 12.01 -19.61 -15.35
N THR A 153 13.28 -19.24 -15.15
CA THR A 153 13.67 -17.94 -14.63
C THR A 153 14.69 -17.31 -15.57
N ILE A 154 14.43 -16.07 -15.99
CA ILE A 154 15.25 -15.32 -16.93
C ILE A 154 15.61 -13.98 -16.28
N GLU A 155 16.90 -13.75 -16.06
CA GLU A 155 17.41 -12.50 -15.49
C GLU A 155 17.66 -11.47 -16.58
N ILE A 156 17.12 -10.26 -16.38
CA ILE A 156 17.34 -9.11 -17.26
C ILE A 156 18.14 -8.08 -16.48
N GLY A 157 19.43 -7.96 -16.82
CA GLY A 157 20.31 -7.02 -16.14
C GLY A 157 19.93 -5.56 -16.38
N ILE A 158 20.30 -4.68 -15.45
CA ILE A 158 20.10 -3.22 -15.58
C ILE A 158 20.58 -2.71 -16.96
N LEU A 159 19.74 -1.90 -17.63
CA LEU A 159 19.97 -1.32 -18.96
C LEU A 159 20.09 -2.33 -20.12
N SER A 160 19.81 -3.61 -19.88
CA SER A 160 19.78 -4.61 -20.95
C SER A 160 18.58 -4.39 -21.87
N ASP A 161 18.78 -4.64 -23.15
CA ASP A 161 17.69 -4.68 -24.12
C ASP A 161 17.06 -6.07 -24.15
N ILE A 162 15.79 -6.15 -23.79
CA ILE A 162 15.02 -7.40 -23.79
C ILE A 162 14.94 -8.03 -25.19
N ASP A 163 15.05 -7.25 -26.26
CA ASP A 163 15.03 -7.80 -27.62
C ASP A 163 16.28 -8.63 -27.92
N ALA A 164 17.41 -8.34 -27.28
CA ALA A 164 18.66 -9.08 -27.39
C ALA A 164 18.69 -10.37 -26.53
N VAL A 165 17.72 -10.55 -25.61
CA VAL A 165 17.62 -11.75 -24.78
C VAL A 165 16.89 -12.85 -25.53
N ASP A 166 17.43 -14.06 -25.46
CA ASP A 166 16.84 -15.27 -26.04
C ASP A 166 15.70 -15.80 -25.14
N ILE A 167 14.57 -15.10 -25.14
CA ILE A 167 13.38 -15.52 -24.39
C ILE A 167 12.88 -16.87 -24.89
N GLU A 168 12.80 -17.06 -26.21
CA GLU A 168 12.24 -18.28 -26.80
C GLU A 168 13.06 -19.52 -26.43
N GLY A 169 14.39 -19.44 -26.46
CA GLY A 169 15.27 -20.55 -26.08
C GLY A 169 15.20 -20.93 -24.60
N ASN A 170 14.83 -20.00 -23.72
CA ASN A 170 14.67 -20.25 -22.28
C ASN A 170 13.28 -20.76 -21.88
N LEU A 171 12.29 -20.69 -22.78
CA LEU A 171 10.96 -21.21 -22.52
C LEU A 171 10.95 -22.74 -22.53
N PRO A 172 10.04 -23.38 -21.76
CA PRO A 172 9.92 -24.84 -21.72
C PRO A 172 9.85 -25.50 -23.10
N GLU A 173 10.43 -26.70 -23.23
CA GLU A 173 10.48 -27.45 -24.49
C GLU A 173 9.11 -28.04 -24.89
N ASP A 174 8.22 -28.23 -23.93
CA ASP A 174 6.87 -28.77 -24.13
C ASP A 174 5.88 -27.76 -24.71
N LEU A 175 6.25 -26.47 -24.84
CA LEU A 175 5.47 -25.48 -25.56
C LEU A 175 5.48 -25.74 -27.08
N PRO A 176 4.31 -25.86 -27.73
CA PRO A 176 4.23 -26.02 -29.19
C PRO A 176 4.91 -24.85 -29.92
N GLY A 177 5.68 -25.11 -30.99
CA GLY A 177 6.55 -24.10 -31.61
C GLY A 177 5.89 -22.75 -31.96
N LYS A 178 4.69 -22.76 -32.57
CA LYS A 178 3.95 -21.50 -32.88
C LYS A 178 3.50 -20.75 -31.62
N GLU A 179 3.14 -21.48 -30.59
CA GLU A 179 2.70 -20.92 -29.32
C GLU A 179 3.89 -20.41 -28.50
N LYS A 180 5.02 -21.13 -28.54
CA LYS A 180 6.30 -20.72 -27.97
C LYS A 180 6.76 -19.36 -28.53
N GLU A 181 6.70 -19.18 -29.85
CA GLU A 181 6.99 -17.89 -30.51
C GLU A 181 6.04 -16.78 -30.02
N ALA A 182 4.73 -17.06 -29.91
CA ALA A 182 3.75 -16.09 -29.45
C ALA A 182 3.96 -15.71 -27.98
N VAL A 183 4.26 -16.68 -27.10
CA VAL A 183 4.59 -16.47 -25.68
C VAL A 183 5.87 -15.64 -25.55
N ALA A 184 6.91 -15.95 -26.34
CA ALA A 184 8.15 -15.18 -26.31
C ALA A 184 7.92 -13.71 -26.70
N LYS A 185 7.13 -13.45 -27.76
CA LYS A 185 6.72 -12.09 -28.16
C LYS A 185 5.93 -11.39 -27.06
N PHE A 186 5.00 -12.11 -26.42
CA PHE A 186 4.22 -11.59 -25.30
C PHE A 186 5.11 -11.20 -24.12
N ILE A 187 6.03 -12.07 -23.69
CA ILE A 187 6.95 -11.78 -22.57
C ILE A 187 7.83 -10.56 -22.87
N LYS A 188 8.37 -10.44 -24.09
CA LYS A 188 9.16 -9.26 -24.48
C LYS A 188 8.33 -7.97 -24.41
N GLY A 189 7.10 -8.00 -24.92
CA GLY A 189 6.17 -6.87 -24.82
C GLY A 189 5.80 -6.54 -23.38
N LEU A 190 5.54 -7.56 -22.56
CA LEU A 190 5.19 -7.42 -21.15
C LEU A 190 6.32 -6.80 -20.34
N PHE A 191 7.56 -7.20 -20.60
CA PHE A 191 8.74 -6.61 -19.97
C PHE A 191 8.90 -5.12 -20.31
N LYS A 192 8.74 -4.77 -21.60
CA LYS A 192 8.77 -3.36 -22.04
C LYS A 192 7.68 -2.55 -21.35
N PHE A 193 6.45 -3.07 -21.33
CA PHE A 193 5.31 -2.47 -20.62
C PHE A 193 5.61 -2.28 -19.12
N TYR A 194 6.13 -3.32 -18.46
CA TYR A 194 6.50 -3.31 -17.05
C TYR A 194 7.53 -2.20 -16.76
N SER A 195 8.62 -2.16 -17.51
CA SER A 195 9.72 -1.20 -17.31
C SER A 195 9.28 0.23 -17.61
N ASP A 196 8.63 0.45 -18.75
CA ASP A 196 8.23 1.79 -19.22
C ASP A 196 7.18 2.48 -18.36
N LEU A 197 6.39 1.69 -17.63
CA LEU A 197 5.33 2.17 -16.74
C LEU A 197 5.74 2.09 -15.27
N GLY A 198 7.01 1.81 -14.93
CA GLY A 198 7.49 1.87 -13.56
C GLY A 198 6.83 0.85 -12.63
N TYR A 199 6.55 -0.36 -13.15
CA TYR A 199 6.17 -1.49 -12.32
C TYR A 199 7.39 -1.97 -11.51
N ALA A 200 7.12 -2.46 -10.31
CA ALA A 200 8.11 -3.15 -9.47
C ALA A 200 7.76 -4.63 -9.25
N TYR A 201 6.50 -4.99 -9.53
CA TYR A 201 6.01 -6.35 -9.54
C TYR A 201 4.81 -6.44 -10.49
N LEU A 202 4.79 -7.44 -11.36
CA LEU A 202 3.64 -7.76 -12.21
C LEU A 202 3.53 -9.27 -12.37
N GLU A 203 2.39 -9.83 -12.00
CA GLU A 203 2.10 -11.26 -12.12
C GLU A 203 0.75 -11.46 -12.81
N LEU A 204 0.73 -12.34 -13.80
CA LEU A 204 -0.47 -12.78 -14.52
C LEU A 204 -0.64 -14.28 -14.28
N ASN A 205 -1.61 -14.66 -13.43
CA ASN A 205 -1.77 -16.05 -13.00
C ASN A 205 -3.23 -16.50 -12.75
N PRO A 206 -3.91 -17.15 -13.71
CA PRO A 206 -3.35 -17.60 -14.99
C PRO A 206 -3.38 -16.50 -16.07
N LEU A 207 -2.41 -16.57 -16.97
CA LEU A 207 -2.46 -16.00 -18.31
C LEU A 207 -3.06 -17.06 -19.24
N ILE A 208 -4.27 -16.81 -19.76
CA ILE A 208 -4.95 -17.75 -20.65
C ILE A 208 -4.49 -17.51 -22.10
N ALA A 209 -4.06 -18.57 -22.77
CA ALA A 209 -3.79 -18.58 -24.21
C ALA A 209 -4.99 -19.17 -24.99
N ALA A 210 -5.89 -18.30 -25.45
CA ALA A 210 -7.06 -18.65 -26.26
C ALA A 210 -6.89 -18.12 -27.70
N GLU A 211 -7.84 -17.34 -28.22
CA GLU A 211 -7.68 -16.59 -29.48
C GLU A 211 -6.57 -15.52 -29.38
N GLY A 212 -6.26 -15.10 -28.16
CA GLY A 212 -5.14 -14.24 -27.79
C GLY A 212 -4.70 -14.51 -26.36
N PHE A 213 -3.87 -13.62 -25.80
CA PHE A 213 -3.47 -13.69 -24.41
C PHE A 213 -4.41 -12.87 -23.53
N VAL A 214 -5.05 -13.52 -22.56
CA VAL A 214 -5.95 -12.85 -21.62
C VAL A 214 -5.50 -13.12 -20.19
N PRO A 215 -5.11 -12.08 -19.42
CA PRO A 215 -4.79 -12.26 -18.02
C PRO A 215 -6.08 -12.50 -17.24
N ALA A 216 -6.33 -13.73 -16.81
CA ALA A 216 -7.49 -14.05 -15.99
C ALA A 216 -7.32 -13.47 -14.58
N ASP A 217 -6.09 -13.43 -14.08
CA ASP A 217 -5.72 -12.78 -12.83
C ASP A 217 -4.55 -11.84 -13.02
N THR A 218 -4.53 -10.73 -12.29
CA THR A 218 -3.39 -9.81 -12.30
C THR A 218 -3.10 -9.27 -10.92
N VAL A 219 -1.85 -9.43 -10.48
CA VAL A 219 -1.32 -8.79 -9.29
C VAL A 219 -0.22 -7.82 -9.73
N ALA A 220 -0.35 -6.56 -9.33
CA ALA A 220 0.52 -5.50 -9.80
C ALA A 220 0.94 -4.56 -8.66
N ARG A 221 2.21 -4.12 -8.70
CA ARG A 221 2.74 -3.05 -7.87
C ARG A 221 3.53 -2.07 -8.72
N LEU A 222 3.29 -0.78 -8.52
CA LEU A 222 4.08 0.30 -9.12
C LEU A 222 5.06 0.87 -8.09
N ASP A 223 6.18 1.41 -8.56
CA ASP A 223 6.97 2.35 -7.76
C ASP A 223 6.25 3.69 -7.75
N ASP A 224 5.58 4.03 -6.65
CA ASP A 224 4.82 5.28 -6.55
C ASP A 224 5.68 6.53 -6.73
N THR A 225 6.98 6.44 -6.47
CA THR A 225 7.91 7.55 -6.67
C THR A 225 8.16 7.85 -8.15
N ALA A 226 7.82 6.94 -9.06
CA ALA A 226 7.88 7.15 -10.51
C ALA A 226 6.70 7.99 -11.04
N GLN A 227 5.75 8.41 -10.20
CA GLN A 227 4.56 9.15 -10.62
C GLN A 227 4.88 10.41 -11.44
N PHE A 228 5.95 11.14 -11.11
CA PHE A 228 6.32 12.35 -11.84
C PHE A 228 6.77 12.06 -13.29
N VAL A 229 7.25 10.84 -13.58
CA VAL A 229 7.66 10.40 -14.92
C VAL A 229 6.51 9.66 -15.62
N CYS A 230 5.94 8.68 -14.93
CA CYS A 230 5.00 7.71 -15.50
C CYS A 230 3.53 8.09 -15.30
N GLY A 231 3.22 9.10 -14.48
CA GLY A 231 1.85 9.45 -14.09
C GLY A 231 0.92 9.75 -15.28
N LYS A 232 1.44 10.33 -16.37
CA LYS A 232 0.66 10.51 -17.61
C LYS A 232 0.26 9.18 -18.24
N LYS A 233 1.15 8.18 -18.23
CA LYS A 233 0.87 6.82 -18.74
C LYS A 233 -0.10 6.08 -17.83
N TRP A 234 0.03 6.26 -16.51
CA TRP A 234 -0.87 5.66 -15.52
C TRP A 234 -2.30 6.22 -15.65
N GLY A 235 -2.41 7.53 -15.85
CA GLY A 235 -3.69 8.24 -15.74
C GLY A 235 -4.07 8.43 -14.27
N ASP A 236 -5.37 8.42 -13.99
CA ASP A 236 -5.88 8.50 -12.63
C ASP A 236 -5.80 7.11 -11.97
N ILE A 237 -4.75 6.89 -11.17
CA ILE A 237 -4.50 5.62 -10.50
C ILE A 237 -4.66 5.74 -8.99
N GLU A 238 -5.44 4.83 -8.42
CA GLU A 238 -5.59 4.71 -6.98
C GLU A 238 -4.61 3.65 -6.43
N PHE A 239 -3.98 3.99 -5.31
CA PHE A 239 -3.19 3.06 -4.52
C PHE A 239 -3.94 2.70 -3.22
N PRO A 240 -4.79 1.66 -3.24
CA PRO A 240 -5.61 1.33 -2.09
C PRO A 240 -4.78 0.78 -0.93
N ALA A 241 -5.35 0.85 0.27
CA ALA A 241 -4.78 0.17 1.43
C ALA A 241 -4.92 -1.36 1.28
N PRO A 242 -4.05 -2.16 1.93
CA PRO A 242 -4.22 -3.60 2.02
C PRO A 242 -5.58 -3.97 2.64
N PHE A 243 -6.16 -5.10 2.22
CA PHE A 243 -7.38 -5.64 2.82
C PHE A 243 -7.24 -5.74 4.35
N GLY A 244 -8.27 -5.34 5.11
CA GLY A 244 -8.18 -5.26 6.58
C GLY A 244 -7.84 -3.90 7.12
N ARG A 245 -7.35 -2.99 6.27
CA ARG A 245 -6.99 -1.65 6.67
C ARG A 245 -7.78 -0.63 5.88
N LYS A 246 -8.48 0.25 6.60
CA LYS A 246 -9.06 1.45 6.02
C LYS A 246 -8.25 2.63 6.49
N LEU A 247 -7.84 3.48 5.56
CA LEU A 247 -7.27 4.76 5.93
C LEU A 247 -8.34 5.58 6.63
N SER A 248 -8.08 5.99 7.87
CA SER A 248 -8.91 6.99 8.55
C SER A 248 -8.85 8.32 7.80
N GLU A 249 -9.78 9.22 8.08
CA GLU A 249 -9.78 10.57 7.51
C GLU A 249 -8.45 11.29 7.84
N GLU A 250 -7.94 11.07 9.05
CA GLU A 250 -6.68 11.62 9.52
C GLU A 250 -5.47 11.03 8.80
N GLU A 251 -5.44 9.70 8.61
CA GLU A 251 -4.37 9.06 7.83
C GLU A 251 -4.36 9.57 6.37
N ARG A 252 -5.54 9.81 5.78
CA ARG A 252 -5.67 10.39 4.43
C ARG A 252 -5.16 11.83 4.40
N SER A 253 -5.55 12.66 5.36
CA SER A 253 -5.11 14.06 5.44
C SER A 253 -3.59 14.19 5.59
N ILE A 254 -2.96 13.36 6.44
CA ILE A 254 -1.49 13.34 6.57
C ILE A 254 -0.84 12.87 5.27
N LYS A 255 -1.39 11.85 4.60
CA LYS A 255 -0.88 11.37 3.33
C LYS A 255 -0.96 12.44 2.22
N GLU A 256 -2.05 13.20 2.15
CA GLU A 256 -2.17 14.31 1.18
C GLU A 256 -1.16 15.44 1.46
N MET A 257 -0.78 15.65 2.72
CA MET A 257 0.25 16.62 3.10
C MET A 257 1.64 16.13 2.70
N ASP A 258 1.93 14.85 2.94
CA ASP A 258 3.16 14.16 2.52
C ASP A 258 3.36 14.22 1.00
N GLU A 259 2.33 13.95 0.21
CA GLU A 259 2.37 14.03 -1.26
C GLU A 259 2.66 15.44 -1.81
N LYS A 260 2.44 16.48 -1.00
CA LYS A 260 2.65 17.90 -1.37
C LYS A 260 3.93 18.49 -0.75
N SER A 261 4.68 17.69 0.01
CA SER A 261 5.86 18.14 0.74
C SER A 261 7.15 17.52 0.20
N GLY A 262 8.27 18.23 0.39
CA GLY A 262 9.60 17.62 0.29
C GLY A 262 10.02 16.88 1.58
N ALA A 263 9.26 17.06 2.66
CA ALA A 263 9.39 16.32 3.89
C ALA A 263 8.63 14.97 3.80
N SER A 264 8.93 14.05 4.73
CA SER A 264 8.19 12.80 4.89
C SER A 264 7.28 12.92 6.12
N LEU A 265 5.99 12.65 5.94
CA LEU A 265 4.97 12.69 6.98
C LEU A 265 4.13 11.41 6.90
N LYS A 266 4.28 10.50 7.86
CA LYS A 266 3.58 9.22 7.85
C LYS A 266 2.79 9.06 9.13
N LEU A 267 1.53 8.66 9.01
CA LEU A 267 0.68 8.29 10.15
C LEU A 267 -0.05 6.98 9.85
N THR A 268 -0.01 6.09 10.82
CA THR A 268 -0.79 4.86 10.87
C THR A 268 -1.43 4.72 12.24
N VAL A 269 -2.76 4.62 12.31
CA VAL A 269 -3.47 4.39 13.57
C VAL A 269 -3.59 2.88 13.79
N LEU A 270 -2.98 2.38 14.86
CA LEU A 270 -2.93 0.95 15.22
C LEU A 270 -4.06 0.59 16.19
N ASN A 271 -4.25 1.42 17.22
CA ASN A 271 -5.27 1.23 18.24
C ASN A 271 -5.80 2.60 18.67
N GLN A 272 -6.99 2.98 18.21
CA GLN A 272 -7.61 4.27 18.57
C GLN A 272 -7.80 4.46 20.08
N LYS A 273 -7.91 3.36 20.83
CA LYS A 273 -8.07 3.35 22.30
C LYS A 273 -6.74 3.23 23.04
N GLY A 274 -5.63 3.11 22.31
CA GLY A 274 -4.30 3.04 22.88
C GLY A 274 -3.98 4.29 23.71
N ARG A 275 -3.25 4.09 24.80
CA ARG A 275 -2.82 5.19 25.69
C ARG A 275 -1.40 5.67 25.41
N VAL A 276 -0.61 4.93 24.62
CA VAL A 276 0.75 5.31 24.25
C VAL A 276 0.73 5.89 22.84
N TRP A 277 1.00 7.18 22.73
CA TRP A 277 1.05 7.92 21.47
C TRP A 277 2.47 8.37 21.18
N THR A 278 2.85 8.36 19.91
CA THR A 278 4.19 8.73 19.48
C THR A 278 4.13 9.83 18.41
N MET A 279 5.07 10.76 18.51
CA MET A 279 5.32 11.82 17.53
C MET A 279 6.84 11.90 17.36
N VAL A 280 7.38 10.94 16.61
CA VAL A 280 8.83 10.72 16.50
C VAL A 280 9.35 11.27 15.18
N ALA A 281 10.51 11.93 15.24
CA ALA A 281 11.14 12.43 14.03
C ALA A 281 12.26 11.53 13.48
N GLY A 282 12.12 11.14 12.22
CA GLY A 282 13.00 10.23 11.48
C GLY A 282 12.49 8.80 11.43
N GLY A 283 12.34 8.24 10.22
CA GLY A 283 11.84 6.87 10.03
C GLY A 283 12.64 5.77 10.74
N GLY A 284 13.97 5.87 10.81
CA GLY A 284 14.76 4.91 11.60
C GLY A 284 14.50 5.04 13.10
N ALA A 285 14.33 6.27 13.60
CA ALA A 285 14.04 6.49 15.01
C ALA A 285 12.63 6.01 15.37
N SER A 286 11.61 6.28 14.55
CA SER A 286 10.23 5.85 14.82
C SER A 286 10.14 4.34 15.01
N VAL A 287 10.84 3.54 14.19
CA VAL A 287 10.93 2.09 14.37
C VAL A 287 11.54 1.74 15.73
N VAL A 288 12.70 2.32 16.08
CA VAL A 288 13.39 2.02 17.35
C VAL A 288 12.56 2.41 18.59
N TYR A 289 11.80 3.51 18.53
CA TYR A 289 10.87 3.86 19.62
C TYR A 289 9.73 2.85 19.71
N THR A 290 9.16 2.43 18.58
CA THR A 290 8.12 1.40 18.54
C THR A 290 8.61 0.07 19.09
N ASP A 291 9.79 -0.39 18.68
CA ASP A 291 10.41 -1.62 19.19
C ASP A 291 10.59 -1.55 20.71
N THR A 292 11.11 -0.43 21.23
CA THR A 292 11.27 -0.25 22.68
C THR A 292 9.93 -0.31 23.42
N ILE A 293 8.86 0.29 22.89
CA ILE A 293 7.53 0.24 23.50
C ILE A 293 6.99 -1.20 23.53
N VAL A 294 7.19 -1.95 22.44
CA VAL A 294 6.74 -3.34 22.32
C VAL A 294 7.56 -4.26 23.23
N ASP A 295 8.88 -4.10 23.29
CA ASP A 295 9.79 -4.88 24.13
C ASP A 295 9.49 -4.70 25.63
N LEU A 296 9.04 -3.51 26.03
CA LEU A 296 8.57 -3.23 27.40
C LEU A 296 7.14 -3.76 27.67
N GLY A 297 6.52 -4.46 26.71
CA GLY A 297 5.21 -5.10 26.89
C GLY A 297 4.00 -4.20 26.61
N PHE A 298 4.20 -2.99 26.08
CA PHE A 298 3.12 -2.03 25.82
C PHE A 298 2.61 -2.03 24.37
N GLY A 299 2.95 -3.04 23.58
CA GLY A 299 2.55 -3.13 22.17
C GLY A 299 1.03 -3.08 21.93
N SER A 300 0.23 -3.64 22.85
CA SER A 300 -1.25 -3.58 22.78
C SER A 300 -1.82 -2.20 23.12
N GLU A 301 -1.04 -1.35 23.82
CA GLU A 301 -1.40 0.01 24.21
C GLU A 301 -0.90 1.08 23.22
N LEU A 302 -0.06 0.70 22.27
CA LEU A 302 0.48 1.58 21.23
C LEU A 302 -0.63 2.01 20.27
N ALA A 303 -0.89 3.31 20.24
CA ALA A 303 -2.02 3.86 19.51
C ALA A 303 -1.71 4.11 18.03
N ASN A 304 -0.49 4.54 17.73
CA ASN A 304 -0.07 4.92 16.39
C ASN A 304 1.37 4.54 16.09
N TYR A 305 1.65 4.31 14.80
CA TYR A 305 2.97 4.31 14.22
C TYR A 305 3.05 5.45 13.20
N GLY A 306 4.14 6.21 13.21
CA GLY A 306 4.30 7.32 12.29
C GLY A 306 5.59 8.08 12.52
N GLU A 307 5.90 8.95 11.58
CA GLU A 307 7.11 9.77 11.63
C GLU A 307 6.92 11.10 10.90
N TYR A 308 7.75 12.08 11.29
CA TYR A 308 7.99 13.26 10.50
C TYR A 308 9.51 13.42 10.26
N SER A 309 9.94 13.61 9.02
CA SER A 309 11.36 13.77 8.67
C SER A 309 11.54 14.57 7.38
N GLY A 310 12.78 14.79 6.93
CA GLY A 310 13.02 15.59 5.73
C GLY A 310 12.91 17.11 5.94
N ASN A 311 13.04 17.58 7.19
CA ASN A 311 12.96 19.01 7.55
C ASN A 311 11.62 19.67 7.19
N PRO A 312 10.49 19.18 7.75
CA PRO A 312 9.19 19.80 7.54
C PRO A 312 9.17 21.23 8.11
N THR A 313 8.29 22.03 7.54
CA THR A 313 8.00 23.39 7.96
C THR A 313 7.27 23.43 9.32
N THR A 314 7.21 24.62 9.90
CA THR A 314 6.44 24.87 11.13
C THR A 314 4.97 24.51 10.95
N ASP A 315 4.36 24.85 9.81
CA ASP A 315 2.95 24.61 9.55
C ASP A 315 2.65 23.11 9.36
N GLU A 316 3.46 22.40 8.57
CA GLU A 316 3.34 20.94 8.42
C GLU A 316 3.47 20.23 9.77
N THR A 317 4.44 20.64 10.60
CA THR A 317 4.61 20.05 11.94
C THR A 317 3.43 20.40 12.86
N TYR A 318 2.88 21.62 12.75
CA TYR A 318 1.68 22.01 13.49
C TYR A 318 0.46 21.17 13.10
N GLN A 319 0.19 20.99 11.80
CA GLN A 319 -0.93 20.18 11.33
C GLN A 319 -0.75 18.71 11.70
N TYR A 320 0.46 18.16 11.55
CA TYR A 320 0.77 16.78 11.96
C TYR A 320 0.57 16.59 13.48
N ALA A 321 1.08 17.52 14.29
CA ALA A 321 0.89 17.48 15.73
C ALA A 321 -0.60 17.60 16.11
N LYS A 322 -1.31 18.56 15.53
CA LYS A 322 -2.75 18.77 15.74
C LYS A 322 -3.55 17.50 15.50
N THR A 323 -3.27 16.79 14.40
CA THR A 323 -3.95 15.52 14.08
C THR A 323 -3.73 14.46 15.16
N ILE A 324 -2.50 14.27 15.63
CA ILE A 324 -2.21 13.34 16.74
C ILE A 324 -2.91 13.77 18.03
N LEU A 325 -2.86 15.06 18.37
CA LEU A 325 -3.47 15.59 19.58
C LEU A 325 -5.00 15.46 19.56
N ASP A 326 -5.63 15.62 18.40
CA ASP A 326 -7.05 15.36 18.24
C ASP A 326 -7.37 13.88 18.48
N LEU A 327 -6.73 12.99 17.74
CA LEU A 327 -6.94 11.54 17.85
C LEU A 327 -6.76 11.05 19.29
N MET A 328 -5.69 11.47 19.96
CA MET A 328 -5.39 11.00 21.31
C MET A 328 -6.35 11.54 22.37
N THR A 329 -7.13 12.59 22.09
CA THR A 329 -8.03 13.22 23.07
C THR A 329 -9.52 12.92 22.85
N ARG A 330 -9.88 12.01 21.92
CA ARG A 330 -11.28 11.60 21.66
C ARG A 330 -11.88 10.71 22.75
N GLU A 331 -11.11 9.77 23.28
CA GLU A 331 -11.53 8.87 24.36
C GLU A 331 -10.58 8.96 25.56
N LYS A 332 -11.12 8.90 26.79
CA LYS A 332 -10.32 8.90 28.02
C LYS A 332 -9.84 7.49 28.37
N ASP A 333 -8.59 7.36 28.83
CA ASP A 333 -8.10 6.15 29.51
C ASP A 333 -8.04 6.44 31.03
N PRO A 334 -8.57 5.55 31.92
CA PRO A 334 -8.53 5.75 33.37
C PRO A 334 -7.12 5.99 33.94
N ARG A 335 -6.09 5.42 33.30
CA ARG A 335 -4.66 5.52 33.67
C ARG A 335 -4.00 6.79 33.11
N GLY A 336 -4.73 7.60 32.35
CA GLY A 336 -4.18 8.68 31.55
C GLY A 336 -3.40 8.18 30.33
N LYS A 337 -2.97 9.13 29.49
CA LYS A 337 -2.24 8.84 28.25
C LYS A 337 -0.84 9.42 28.27
N VAL A 338 0.01 8.89 27.40
CA VAL A 338 1.40 9.30 27.25
C VAL A 338 1.63 9.73 25.81
N LEU A 339 2.28 10.88 25.61
CA LEU A 339 2.78 11.33 24.32
C LEU A 339 4.31 11.36 24.34
N ILE A 340 4.93 10.57 23.48
CA ILE A 340 6.38 10.49 23.32
C ILE A 340 6.77 11.31 22.09
N ILE A 341 7.38 12.48 22.32
CA ILE A 341 7.91 13.37 21.28
C ILE A 341 9.41 13.14 21.16
N GLY A 342 9.78 12.16 20.33
CA GLY A 342 11.13 11.60 20.30
C GLY A 342 11.89 11.81 19.00
N GLY A 343 13.11 11.29 18.98
CA GLY A 343 13.82 10.97 17.75
C GLY A 343 15.34 11.04 17.87
N GLY A 344 16.00 10.70 16.77
CA GLY A 344 17.46 10.79 16.63
C GLY A 344 17.99 12.22 16.70
N ILE A 345 19.32 12.36 16.62
CA ILE A 345 19.96 13.66 16.42
C ILE A 345 19.82 14.01 14.94
N ALA A 346 19.05 15.06 14.62
CA ALA A 346 18.84 15.47 13.24
C ALA A 346 20.13 16.00 12.60
N ASN A 347 20.34 15.68 11.32
CA ASN A 347 21.45 16.22 10.54
C ASN A 347 21.16 17.65 10.04
N PHE A 348 19.96 17.88 9.50
CA PHE A 348 19.60 19.15 8.84
C PHE A 348 18.22 19.69 9.23
N THR A 349 17.39 18.90 9.93
CA THR A 349 16.07 19.38 10.39
C THR A 349 16.24 20.46 11.45
N ASP A 350 15.59 21.60 11.25
CA ASP A 350 15.56 22.70 12.22
C ASP A 350 14.61 22.36 13.37
N VAL A 351 15.20 22.00 14.53
CA VAL A 351 14.44 21.56 15.70
C VAL A 351 13.64 22.71 16.30
N ALA A 352 14.12 23.96 16.22
CA ALA A 352 13.37 25.11 16.74
C ALA A 352 12.09 25.36 15.93
N LYS A 353 12.16 25.27 14.59
CA LYS A 353 10.97 25.44 13.71
C LYS A 353 9.94 24.33 13.93
N THR A 354 10.38 23.09 13.89
CA THR A 354 9.47 21.94 14.10
C THR A 354 8.83 21.99 15.49
N PHE A 355 9.61 22.27 16.55
CA PHE A 355 9.06 22.40 17.90
C PHE A 355 8.13 23.60 18.04
N THR A 356 8.34 24.68 17.29
CA THR A 356 7.39 25.81 17.27
C THR A 356 6.00 25.35 16.82
N GLY A 357 5.91 24.52 15.77
CA GLY A 357 4.64 23.96 15.29
C GLY A 357 3.98 23.04 16.33
N ILE A 358 4.77 22.15 16.95
CA ILE A 358 4.29 21.27 18.03
C ILE A 358 3.76 22.10 19.22
N ILE A 359 4.49 23.13 19.65
CA ILE A 359 4.11 24.02 20.75
C ILE A 359 2.80 24.76 20.44
N GLN A 360 2.59 25.20 19.21
CA GLN A 360 1.32 25.82 18.79
C GLN A 360 0.15 24.84 18.96
N ALA A 361 0.30 23.60 18.48
CA ALA A 361 -0.74 22.57 18.59
C ALA A 361 -1.01 22.20 20.06
N LEU A 362 0.04 22.05 20.89
CA LEU A 362 -0.10 21.78 22.32
C LEU A 362 -0.87 22.88 23.05
N LYS A 363 -0.61 24.16 22.72
CA LYS A 363 -1.35 25.30 23.29
C LYS A 363 -2.83 25.26 22.92
N GLU A 364 -3.16 24.96 21.66
CA GLU A 364 -4.54 24.84 21.18
C GLU A 364 -5.30 23.70 21.88
N TYR A 365 -4.63 22.57 22.11
CA TYR A 365 -5.23 21.37 22.73
C TYR A 365 -5.10 21.32 24.26
N LYS A 366 -4.61 22.39 24.90
CA LYS A 366 -4.32 22.45 26.35
C LYS A 366 -5.42 21.83 27.21
N GLN A 367 -6.67 22.28 27.04
CA GLN A 367 -7.77 21.84 27.89
C GLN A 367 -8.08 20.35 27.71
N LYS A 368 -8.13 19.88 26.46
CA LYS A 368 -8.34 18.47 26.13
C LYS A 368 -7.21 17.58 26.69
N LEU A 369 -5.96 18.04 26.65
CA LEU A 369 -4.80 17.33 27.21
C LEU A 369 -4.90 17.16 28.72
N ILE A 370 -5.29 18.22 29.44
CA ILE A 370 -5.49 18.19 30.90
C ILE A 370 -6.61 17.21 31.25
N GLU A 371 -7.75 17.29 30.56
CA GLU A 371 -8.91 16.42 30.81
C GLU A 371 -8.66 14.94 30.54
N ASN A 372 -7.71 14.64 29.64
CA ASN A 372 -7.27 13.29 29.30
C ASN A 372 -6.06 12.82 30.13
N LYS A 373 -5.61 13.62 31.12
CA LYS A 373 -4.46 13.32 31.99
C LYS A 373 -3.22 12.91 31.17
N VAL A 374 -2.94 13.67 30.10
CA VAL A 374 -1.80 13.39 29.23
C VAL A 374 -0.50 13.75 29.94
N ARG A 375 0.53 12.92 29.80
CA ARG A 375 1.93 13.21 30.16
C ARG A 375 2.79 13.21 28.90
N ILE A 376 3.71 14.16 28.77
CA ILE A 376 4.52 14.35 27.57
C ILE A 376 5.99 14.14 27.90
N TYR A 377 6.66 13.31 27.11
CA TYR A 377 8.10 13.04 27.24
C TYR A 377 8.80 13.42 25.96
N VAL A 378 9.82 14.26 26.06
CA VAL A 378 10.47 14.89 24.92
C VAL A 378 11.96 14.56 24.92
N ARG A 379 12.46 14.02 23.81
CA ARG A 379 13.91 13.83 23.60
C ARG A 379 14.26 14.17 22.17
N ARG A 380 15.12 15.18 21.97
CA ARG A 380 15.55 15.58 20.62
C ARG A 380 16.94 16.22 20.60
N GLY A 381 17.64 16.04 19.48
CA GLY A 381 18.86 16.76 19.13
C GLY A 381 18.89 17.15 17.65
N GLY A 382 19.83 18.01 17.26
CA GLY A 382 20.02 18.48 15.88
C GLY A 382 20.14 20.01 15.78
N PRO A 383 20.11 20.59 14.57
CA PRO A 383 20.18 22.05 14.39
C PRO A 383 19.15 22.80 15.26
N ASN A 384 19.61 23.84 15.98
CA ASN A 384 18.80 24.70 16.85
C ASN A 384 18.02 23.97 17.97
N TYR A 385 18.42 22.76 18.34
CA TYR A 385 17.69 21.98 19.35
C TYR A 385 17.64 22.66 20.72
N GLN A 386 18.69 23.38 21.12
CA GLN A 386 18.71 24.05 22.42
C GLN A 386 17.55 25.04 22.57
N GLU A 387 17.26 25.81 21.52
CA GLU A 387 16.12 26.73 21.48
C GLU A 387 14.78 25.98 21.50
N GLY A 388 14.62 24.95 20.65
CA GLY A 388 13.41 24.12 20.65
C GLY A 388 13.12 23.50 22.02
N LEU A 389 14.12 22.89 22.66
CA LEU A 389 13.99 22.30 23.99
C LEU A 389 13.74 23.35 25.07
N LYS A 390 14.38 24.52 24.99
CA LYS A 390 14.13 25.63 25.91
C LYS A 390 12.66 26.06 25.84
N ASN A 391 12.15 26.29 24.64
CA ASN A 391 10.76 26.70 24.42
C ASN A 391 9.76 25.62 24.91
N MET A 392 10.07 24.34 24.73
CA MET A 392 9.26 23.24 25.25
C MET A 392 9.27 23.16 26.79
N ARG A 393 10.42 23.42 27.44
CA ARG A 393 10.51 23.51 28.91
C ARG A 393 9.72 24.69 29.46
N GLU A 394 9.77 25.84 28.79
CA GLU A 394 8.97 27.02 29.16
C GLU A 394 7.47 26.76 29.00
N LEU A 395 7.08 26.02 27.95
CA LEU A 395 5.70 25.56 27.77
C LEU A 395 5.25 24.68 28.94
N GLY A 396 6.07 23.72 29.38
CA GLY A 396 5.74 22.82 30.50
C GLY A 396 5.39 23.56 31.81
N LYS A 397 5.95 24.76 32.04
CA LYS A 397 5.64 25.60 33.20
C LYS A 397 4.26 26.26 33.14
N THR A 398 3.69 26.42 31.95
CA THR A 398 2.47 27.24 31.72
C THR A 398 1.30 26.45 31.13
N LEU A 399 1.56 25.32 30.48
CA LEU A 399 0.55 24.51 29.82
C LEU A 399 -0.37 23.80 30.82
N GLY A 400 0.11 23.46 32.02
CA GLY A 400 -0.66 22.68 33.01
C GLY A 400 -0.72 21.18 32.68
N VAL A 401 0.11 20.73 31.74
CA VAL A 401 0.30 19.32 31.35
C VAL A 401 1.74 18.95 31.74
N PRO A 402 2.00 17.81 32.40
CA PRO A 402 3.36 17.38 32.72
C PRO A 402 4.19 17.18 31.44
N ILE A 403 5.33 17.88 31.32
CA ILE A 403 6.27 17.76 30.21
C ILE A 403 7.69 17.58 30.75
N GLU A 404 8.32 16.45 30.43
CA GLU A 404 9.72 16.18 30.73
C GLU A 404 10.57 16.29 29.46
N VAL A 405 11.67 17.06 29.53
CA VAL A 405 12.42 17.48 28.32
C VAL A 405 13.91 17.19 28.43
N PHE A 406 14.38 16.30 27.57
CA PHE A 406 15.74 15.77 27.51
C PHE A 406 16.41 16.13 26.17
N GLY A 407 17.72 16.36 26.21
CA GLY A 407 18.54 16.61 25.03
C GLY A 407 19.33 15.38 24.55
N PRO A 408 20.35 15.60 23.70
CA PRO A 408 21.19 14.53 23.16
C PRO A 408 22.07 13.85 24.21
N GLU A 409 22.22 14.44 25.41
CA GLU A 409 22.90 13.82 26.55
C GLU A 409 22.18 12.57 27.08
N ALA A 410 20.86 12.47 26.88
CA ALA A 410 20.09 11.28 27.21
C ALA A 410 20.12 10.27 26.05
N HIS A 411 20.14 8.97 26.37
CA HIS A 411 20.00 7.91 25.37
C HIS A 411 18.66 8.08 24.62
N MET A 412 18.63 7.79 23.33
CA MET A 412 17.48 8.11 22.47
C MET A 412 16.15 7.57 23.04
N THR A 413 16.15 6.30 23.43
CA THR A 413 14.96 5.61 23.90
C THR A 413 14.74 5.67 25.41
N SER A 414 15.61 6.35 26.19
CA SER A 414 15.49 6.34 27.66
C SER A 414 14.19 6.98 28.16
N ILE A 415 13.58 7.87 27.37
CA ILE A 415 12.29 8.47 27.71
C ILE A 415 11.11 7.50 27.61
N VAL A 416 11.28 6.34 26.96
CA VAL A 416 10.21 5.33 26.84
C VAL A 416 9.95 4.65 28.19
N PRO A 417 10.93 4.01 28.86
CA PRO A 417 10.70 3.41 30.18
C PRO A 417 10.29 4.46 31.22
N MET A 418 10.90 5.66 31.19
CA MET A 418 10.48 6.79 32.06
C MET A 418 8.98 7.09 31.93
N ALA A 419 8.44 7.00 30.73
CA ALA A 419 7.04 7.31 30.46
C ALA A 419 6.07 6.17 30.78
N LEU A 420 6.51 4.92 30.64
CA LEU A 420 5.65 3.74 30.67
C LEU A 420 5.73 2.95 31.96
N GLU A 421 6.91 2.82 32.55
CA GLU A 421 7.12 2.06 33.79
C GLU A 421 6.88 2.94 35.02
N GLY A 422 7.07 4.26 34.90
CA GLY A 422 7.05 5.16 36.07
C GLY A 422 8.22 4.87 37.01
N GLU A 423 8.47 5.78 37.96
CA GLU A 423 9.39 5.50 39.08
C GLU A 423 8.86 4.41 40.02
#